data_AF-A0A147F2J3-F1
#
_entry.id   AF-A0A147F2J3-F1
#
_cell.length_a   1.000
_cell.length_b   1.000
_cell.length_c   1.000
_cell.angle_alpha   90.00
_cell.angle_beta   90.00
_cell.angle_gamma   90.00
#
_symmetry.space_group_name_H-M   'P 1'
#
loop_
_entity.id
_entity.type
_entity.pdbx_description
1 polymer ?
#
loop_
_entity_poly.entity_id
_entity_poly.type
_entity_poly.pdbx_seq_one_letter_code
_entity_poly.pdbx_strand_id
1 'polypeptide(L)'
;MTWAEPGQAWTSGRWTLELRGDELADISLNGTVVLRSVRLVLRDRDWGTVDLGVERREGASSALTLHVGGGGIEGTVAVHADGDRLEVVADVRADDGIETNRLGLVVLHPPTVAGAELAVTHADGAVERTRFPRAISPHQPAFDIAGLAWEHRALAVSMTLEGDVFEMEDQRNWTDASFKTYSRPLELPFPYRLAAGTRVRQTVSLRAAGRADLAAATEDEIVLRPAGVVPAIGIGAATAPGPAPAPTPVGSFVRVELDLASPAWRAALDRATASGLPLDVRFVRASAPGLFEAARALRGLRVRTVGAFAGDGPEKHVSDATTVAALREALREEGLDLPVVGGARTHFTELNRGHALLPDELDGVGFAVTPLFHSRATAQLVESVGILPLIARQAVELSRGVPVHVGPVTLRPHVDAVATTPEPVPSEPDLRDGYGPALLDATDPRQSAPELAAWTIASLAALTTPGIASVAFFEEWGPRGIRSSSGEPYPVAEALGVLAGLAGAPVEVGSSANSRVWVMTVTTPGGRVTLAANLDGTAREVRVRTDRIIVPAGGWLLRE
;
A
#
# COMPACT_ATOMS: atom_id res chain seq x y z
N MET A 1 -1.37 -17.14 -6.21
CA MET A 1 -1.42 -16.63 -4.82
C MET A 1 -2.83 -16.81 -4.29
N THR A 2 -2.95 -17.31 -3.07
CA THR A 2 -4.22 -17.49 -2.34
C THR A 2 -4.31 -16.45 -1.22
N TRP A 3 -5.52 -16.18 -0.71
CA TRP A 3 -5.70 -15.28 0.44
C TRP A 3 -5.15 -15.86 1.76
N ALA A 4 -4.71 -17.12 1.75
CA ALA A 4 -3.91 -17.72 2.81
C ALA A 4 -2.49 -17.97 2.31
N GLU A 5 -1.50 -17.67 3.15
CA GLU A 5 -0.10 -18.01 2.94
C GLU A 5 0.35 -18.88 4.11
N PRO A 6 0.32 -20.22 3.95
CA PRO A 6 0.78 -21.10 5.02
C PRO A 6 2.29 -20.92 5.19
N GLY A 7 2.72 -20.57 6.40
CA GLY A 7 4.13 -20.59 6.76
C GLY A 7 4.51 -21.79 7.62
N GLN A 8 5.80 -22.05 7.69
CA GLN A 8 6.38 -23.10 8.52
C GLN A 8 7.05 -22.50 9.74
N ALA A 9 6.55 -22.83 10.94
CA ALA A 9 7.17 -22.40 12.18
C ALA A 9 8.58 -23.00 12.33
N TRP A 10 9.50 -22.20 12.85
CA TRP A 10 10.82 -22.62 13.32
C TRP A 10 11.02 -22.10 14.74
N THR A 11 11.66 -22.91 15.57
CA THR A 11 11.90 -22.59 16.98
C THR A 11 13.27 -23.07 17.39
N SER A 12 14.04 -22.21 18.04
CA SER A 12 15.31 -22.56 18.67
C SER A 12 15.45 -21.81 19.99
N GLY A 13 15.43 -22.56 21.10
CA GLY A 13 15.45 -21.99 22.44
C GLY A 13 14.25 -21.05 22.66
N ARG A 14 14.55 -19.75 22.86
CA ARG A 14 13.53 -18.71 23.08
C ARG A 14 13.07 -18.02 21.79
N TRP A 15 13.75 -18.27 20.68
CA TRP A 15 13.47 -17.65 19.39
C TRP A 15 12.45 -18.47 18.61
N THR A 16 11.47 -17.79 18.04
CA THR A 16 10.57 -18.38 17.05
C THR A 16 10.45 -17.47 15.83
N LEU A 17 10.23 -18.06 14.66
CA LEU A 17 9.92 -17.35 13.41
C LEU A 17 9.02 -18.22 12.55
N GLU A 18 8.39 -17.63 11.55
CA GLU A 18 7.62 -18.33 10.54
C GLU A 18 8.25 -18.14 9.16
N LEU A 19 8.58 -19.24 8.48
CA LEU A 19 9.05 -19.21 7.10
C LEU A 19 7.87 -19.11 6.14
N ARG A 20 7.70 -17.96 5.47
CA ARG A 20 6.64 -17.70 4.48
C ARG A 20 7.27 -17.48 3.11
N GLY A 21 7.44 -18.54 2.33
CA GLY A 21 8.18 -18.48 1.07
C GLY A 21 9.64 -18.11 1.31
N ASP A 22 10.04 -16.92 0.89
CA ASP A 22 11.37 -16.33 1.07
C ASP A 22 11.51 -15.44 2.32
N GLU A 23 10.43 -15.27 3.08
CA GLU A 23 10.39 -14.42 4.27
C GLU A 23 10.66 -15.19 5.56
N LEU A 24 11.58 -14.68 6.37
CA LEU A 24 11.68 -15.03 7.79
C LEU A 24 10.76 -14.07 8.56
N ALA A 25 9.49 -14.44 8.71
CA ALA A 25 8.45 -13.60 9.28
C ALA A 25 8.31 -13.78 10.80
N ASP A 26 7.71 -12.78 11.45
CA ASP A 26 7.29 -12.80 12.86
C ASP A 26 8.38 -13.29 13.83
N ILE A 27 9.61 -12.81 13.61
CA ILE A 27 10.77 -13.14 14.43
C ILE A 27 10.52 -12.63 15.84
N SER A 28 10.47 -13.54 16.78
CA SER A 28 10.01 -13.29 18.14
C SER A 28 10.87 -13.96 19.20
N LEU A 29 10.93 -13.32 20.37
CA LEU A 29 11.54 -13.86 21.57
C LEU A 29 10.46 -14.09 22.62
N ASN A 30 10.33 -15.34 23.11
CA ASN A 30 9.29 -15.74 24.07
C ASN A 30 7.86 -15.32 23.63
N GLY A 31 7.56 -15.46 22.34
CA GLY A 31 6.25 -15.11 21.76
C GLY A 31 6.01 -13.62 21.50
N THR A 32 6.97 -12.74 21.80
CA THR A 32 6.89 -11.32 21.45
C THR A 32 7.63 -11.04 20.15
N VAL A 33 6.90 -10.64 19.10
CA VAL A 33 7.48 -10.25 17.81
C VAL A 33 8.36 -9.01 18.00
N VAL A 34 9.66 -9.16 17.73
CA VAL A 34 10.65 -8.09 17.82
C VAL A 34 11.02 -7.53 16.45
N LEU A 35 10.92 -8.35 15.40
CA LEU A 35 11.00 -7.93 14.00
C LEU A 35 9.84 -8.53 13.24
N ARG A 36 9.21 -7.74 12.37
CA ARG A 36 8.17 -8.22 11.46
C ARG A 36 8.74 -9.23 10.48
N SER A 37 9.90 -8.95 9.89
CA SER A 37 10.59 -9.94 9.05
C SER A 37 12.05 -9.62 8.77
N VAL A 38 12.80 -10.62 8.33
CA VAL A 38 14.05 -10.44 7.56
C VAL A 38 13.90 -11.16 6.21
N ARG A 39 14.29 -10.51 5.12
CA ARG A 39 14.24 -11.08 3.75
C ARG A 39 15.51 -10.77 2.98
N LEU A 40 15.96 -11.69 2.13
CA LEU A 40 16.85 -11.35 1.03
C LEU A 40 16.02 -10.76 -0.12
N VAL A 41 16.37 -9.59 -0.62
CA VAL A 41 15.63 -8.90 -1.68
C VAL A 41 16.55 -8.64 -2.87
N LEU A 42 16.07 -9.02 -4.06
CA LEU A 42 16.60 -8.58 -5.35
C LEU A 42 15.59 -7.66 -6.03
N ARG A 43 15.99 -6.44 -6.36
CA ARG A 43 15.20 -5.47 -7.13
C ARG A 43 15.77 -5.33 -8.53
N ASP A 44 14.92 -5.41 -9.55
CA ASP A 44 15.34 -5.13 -10.92
C ASP A 44 15.59 -3.62 -11.14
N ARG A 45 15.85 -3.23 -12.39
CA ARG A 45 16.13 -1.85 -12.79
C ARG A 45 14.98 -0.87 -12.54
N ASP A 46 13.75 -1.38 -12.50
CA ASP A 46 12.53 -0.61 -12.33
C ASP A 46 11.97 -0.76 -10.91
N TRP A 47 12.79 -1.20 -9.96
CA TRP A 47 12.38 -1.46 -8.57
C TRP A 47 11.35 -2.59 -8.41
N GLY A 48 11.12 -3.41 -9.44
CA GLY A 48 10.35 -4.63 -9.35
C GLY A 48 11.01 -5.64 -8.40
N THR A 49 10.24 -6.28 -7.52
CA THR A 49 10.74 -7.40 -6.72
C THR A 49 10.89 -8.63 -7.61
N VAL A 50 12.10 -9.19 -7.70
CA VAL A 50 12.33 -10.46 -8.37
C VAL A 50 11.94 -11.60 -7.44
N ASP A 51 11.05 -12.49 -7.91
CA ASP A 51 10.66 -13.68 -7.16
C ASP A 51 11.85 -14.67 -7.09
N LEU A 52 12.26 -15.02 -5.86
CA LEU A 52 13.33 -15.98 -5.62
C LEU A 52 12.75 -17.36 -5.34
N GLY A 53 13.28 -18.38 -6.01
CA GLY A 53 13.06 -19.78 -5.65
C GLY A 53 13.77 -20.09 -4.34
N VAL A 54 13.04 -20.69 -3.39
CA VAL A 54 13.57 -21.02 -2.06
C VAL A 54 13.38 -22.50 -1.76
N GLU A 55 14.48 -23.18 -1.50
CA GLU A 55 14.48 -24.55 -0.99
C GLU A 55 14.99 -24.59 0.45
N ARG A 56 14.13 -25.00 1.37
CA ARG A 56 14.51 -25.22 2.76
C ARG A 56 15.40 -26.46 2.88
N ARG A 57 16.53 -26.31 3.58
CA ARG A 57 17.33 -27.42 4.10
C ARG A 57 17.35 -27.35 5.62
N GLU A 58 17.00 -28.45 6.26
CA GLU A 58 17.06 -28.54 7.72
C GLU A 58 18.53 -28.58 8.18
N GLY A 59 18.88 -27.67 9.07
CA GLY A 59 20.13 -27.71 9.82
C GLY A 59 19.96 -28.46 11.16
N ALA A 60 20.91 -28.30 12.07
CA ALA A 60 20.71 -28.68 13.47
C ALA A 60 19.52 -27.91 14.08
N SER A 61 19.01 -28.32 15.25
CA SER A 61 17.86 -27.65 15.89
C SER A 61 18.04 -26.14 16.13
N SER A 62 19.28 -25.66 16.18
CA SER A 62 19.64 -24.25 16.34
C SER A 62 19.90 -23.49 15.04
N ALA A 63 19.77 -24.15 13.88
CA ALA A 63 20.09 -23.59 12.58
C ALA A 63 19.03 -23.90 11.51
N LEU A 64 18.79 -22.93 10.63
CA LEU A 64 17.97 -23.06 9.44
C LEU A 64 18.78 -22.56 8.25
N THR A 65 18.75 -23.27 7.11
CA THR A 65 19.39 -22.79 5.89
C THR A 65 18.42 -22.87 4.73
N LEU A 66 18.27 -21.76 4.02
CA LEU A 66 17.49 -21.64 2.80
C LEU A 66 18.46 -21.56 1.64
N HIS A 67 18.31 -22.42 0.64
CA HIS A 67 18.95 -22.20 -0.65
C HIS A 67 18.05 -21.27 -1.46
N VAL A 68 18.65 -20.24 -2.02
CA VAL A 68 17.95 -19.20 -2.77
C VAL A 68 18.52 -19.14 -4.17
N GLY A 69 17.65 -18.98 -5.17
CA GLY A 69 18.06 -18.83 -6.56
C GLY A 69 17.00 -18.14 -7.41
N GLY A 70 17.42 -17.43 -8.44
CA GLY A 70 16.53 -16.69 -9.35
C GLY A 70 17.10 -15.32 -9.70
N GLY A 71 16.63 -14.72 -10.80
CA GLY A 71 17.07 -13.38 -11.21
C GLY A 71 18.58 -13.23 -11.47
N GLY A 72 19.29 -14.33 -11.75
CA GLY A 72 20.73 -14.34 -11.98
C GLY A 72 21.59 -14.40 -10.72
N ILE A 73 21.01 -14.77 -9.57
CA ILE A 73 21.76 -15.06 -8.34
C ILE A 73 21.51 -16.50 -7.84
N GLU A 74 22.50 -17.03 -7.12
CA GLU A 74 22.40 -18.28 -6.36
C GLU A 74 23.10 -18.15 -4.99
N GLY A 75 22.63 -18.87 -3.97
CA GLY A 75 23.32 -18.93 -2.69
C GLY A 75 22.44 -19.37 -1.53
N THR A 76 22.69 -18.81 -0.35
CA THR A 76 22.00 -19.21 0.89
C THR A 76 21.59 -18.05 1.77
N VAL A 77 20.51 -18.25 2.52
CA VAL A 77 20.15 -17.46 3.72
C VAL A 77 20.12 -18.41 4.91
N ALA A 78 21.02 -18.21 5.87
CA ALA A 78 21.13 -19.04 7.07
C ALA A 78 20.67 -18.28 8.31
N VAL A 79 20.00 -18.97 9.23
CA VAL A 79 19.60 -18.47 10.54
C VAL A 79 20.28 -19.29 11.61
N HIS A 80 20.88 -18.64 12.60
CA HIS A 80 21.52 -19.27 13.76
C HIS A 80 21.04 -18.61 15.05
N ALA A 81 20.53 -19.41 15.99
CA ALA A 81 20.12 -18.91 17.31
C ALA A 81 21.00 -19.48 18.42
N ASP A 82 21.45 -18.61 19.31
CA ASP A 82 22.23 -18.94 20.50
C ASP A 82 21.84 -18.02 21.67
N GLY A 83 21.19 -18.59 22.69
CA GLY A 83 20.80 -17.86 23.91
C GLY A 83 19.86 -16.67 23.66
N ASP A 84 20.40 -15.47 23.69
CA ASP A 84 19.72 -14.18 23.46
C ASP A 84 19.99 -13.57 22.09
N ARG A 85 20.74 -14.28 21.25
CA ARG A 85 21.18 -13.86 19.92
C ARG A 85 20.51 -14.67 18.82
N LEU A 86 20.12 -13.99 17.76
CA LEU A 86 19.70 -14.59 16.49
C LEU A 86 20.46 -13.90 15.35
N GLU A 87 21.13 -14.68 14.53
CA GLU A 87 21.90 -14.21 13.38
C GLU A 87 21.22 -14.68 12.10
N VAL A 88 21.10 -13.78 11.11
CA VAL A 88 20.68 -14.09 9.75
C VAL A 88 21.81 -13.71 8.81
N VAL A 89 22.32 -14.67 8.03
CA VAL A 89 23.42 -14.48 7.09
C VAL A 89 22.91 -14.76 5.68
N ALA A 90 22.95 -13.77 4.81
CA ALA A 90 22.81 -13.98 3.37
C ALA A 90 24.19 -14.09 2.74
N ASP A 91 24.37 -15.07 1.88
CA ASP A 91 25.60 -15.31 1.13
C ASP A 91 25.25 -15.79 -0.27
N VAL A 92 25.29 -14.86 -1.21
CA VAL A 92 24.84 -15.08 -2.59
C VAL A 92 25.88 -14.62 -3.59
N ARG A 93 25.85 -15.23 -4.78
CA ARG A 93 26.71 -14.89 -5.89
C ARG A 93 25.85 -14.58 -7.11
N ALA A 94 26.25 -13.57 -7.88
CA ALA A 94 25.70 -13.34 -9.21
C ALA A 94 26.30 -14.37 -10.18
N ASP A 95 25.44 -15.14 -10.86
CA ASP A 95 25.87 -16.12 -11.86
C ASP A 95 26.24 -15.45 -13.18
N ASP A 96 25.49 -14.40 -13.51
CA ASP A 96 25.67 -13.56 -14.68
C ASP A 96 25.89 -12.09 -14.29
N GLY A 97 26.19 -11.25 -15.28
CA GLY A 97 26.16 -9.81 -15.06
C GLY A 97 24.72 -9.32 -14.95
N ILE A 98 24.33 -8.76 -13.79
CA ILE A 98 22.96 -8.28 -13.52
C ILE A 98 22.93 -6.77 -13.31
N GLU A 99 21.90 -6.09 -13.85
CA GLU A 99 21.54 -4.72 -13.48
C GLU A 99 20.47 -4.76 -12.38
N THR A 100 20.70 -4.08 -11.27
CA THR A 100 19.82 -4.13 -10.10
C THR A 100 19.80 -2.79 -9.37
N ASN A 101 18.67 -2.50 -8.71
CA ASN A 101 18.56 -1.39 -7.77
C ASN A 101 18.88 -1.81 -6.33
N ARG A 102 18.85 -3.12 -6.03
CA ARG A 102 19.10 -3.67 -4.70
C ARG A 102 19.35 -5.17 -4.75
N LEU A 103 20.43 -5.60 -4.12
CA LEU A 103 20.63 -6.99 -3.71
C LEU A 103 21.12 -7.00 -2.26
N GLY A 104 20.32 -7.51 -1.33
CA GLY A 104 20.71 -7.57 0.08
C GLY A 104 19.59 -7.92 1.05
N LEU A 105 19.95 -8.08 2.32
CA LEU A 105 19.03 -8.25 3.42
C LEU A 105 18.25 -6.97 3.68
N VAL A 106 16.95 -7.15 3.87
CA VAL A 106 16.02 -6.13 4.32
C VAL A 106 15.43 -6.58 5.65
N VAL A 107 15.41 -5.67 6.62
CA VAL A 107 14.85 -5.90 7.95
C VAL A 107 13.60 -5.05 8.12
N LEU A 108 12.48 -5.67 8.48
CA LEU A 108 11.22 -5.01 8.71
C LEU A 108 10.93 -4.95 10.22
N HIS A 109 10.83 -3.75 10.76
CA HIS A 109 10.44 -3.48 12.13
C HIS A 109 8.93 -3.31 12.22
N PRO A 110 8.27 -3.84 13.27
CA PRO A 110 6.82 -3.75 13.39
C PRO A 110 6.38 -2.29 13.60
N PRO A 111 5.23 -1.84 13.07
CA PRO A 111 4.82 -0.44 13.12
C PRO A 111 4.54 0.03 14.55
N THR A 112 4.36 -0.91 15.49
CA THR A 112 4.20 -0.67 16.92
C THR A 112 5.43 -0.09 17.61
N VAL A 113 6.61 -0.04 16.97
CA VAL A 113 7.77 0.69 17.52
C VAL A 113 7.68 2.21 17.32
N ALA A 114 6.68 2.71 16.60
CA ALA A 114 6.52 4.15 16.37
C ALA A 114 6.54 4.97 17.68
N GLY A 115 7.47 5.92 17.77
CA GLY A 115 7.73 6.76 18.94
C GLY A 115 8.71 6.21 19.97
N ALA A 116 9.14 4.94 19.84
CA ALA A 116 10.18 4.37 20.69
C ALA A 116 11.52 5.07 20.47
N GLU A 117 12.33 5.13 21.54
CA GLU A 117 13.71 5.62 21.44
C GLU A 117 14.55 4.70 20.56
N LEU A 118 15.40 5.32 19.75
CA LEU A 118 16.27 4.63 18.81
C LEU A 118 17.68 5.18 18.98
N ALA A 119 18.64 4.31 19.29
CA ALA A 119 20.06 4.61 19.16
C ALA A 119 20.57 4.04 17.84
N VAL A 120 21.14 4.89 16.99
CA VAL A 120 21.76 4.52 15.72
C VAL A 120 23.27 4.54 15.92
N THR A 121 23.92 3.40 15.69
CA THR A 121 25.39 3.31 15.64
C THR A 121 25.83 3.45 14.20
N HIS A 122 26.69 4.42 13.93
CA HIS A 122 27.23 4.74 12.61
C HIS A 122 28.46 3.89 12.27
N ALA A 123 28.87 3.91 10.99
CA ALA A 123 30.01 3.10 10.53
C ALA A 123 31.35 3.51 11.19
N ASP A 124 31.47 4.76 11.65
CA ASP A 124 32.62 5.26 12.40
C ASP A 124 32.56 4.94 13.92
N GLY A 125 31.48 4.31 14.37
CA GLY A 125 31.22 3.96 15.76
C GLY A 125 30.54 5.07 16.58
N ALA A 126 30.26 6.24 16.00
CA ALA A 126 29.46 7.26 16.66
C ALA A 126 28.04 6.76 16.92
N VAL A 127 27.41 7.25 17.99
CA VAL A 127 26.04 6.88 18.35
C VAL A 127 25.15 8.12 18.37
N GLU A 128 24.18 8.15 17.47
CA GLU A 128 23.10 9.14 17.44
C GLU A 128 21.89 8.61 18.22
N ARG A 129 21.26 9.48 19.03
CA ARG A 129 19.99 9.18 19.70
C ARG A 129 18.86 9.93 19.01
N THR A 130 17.88 9.16 18.54
CA THR A 130 16.68 9.63 17.84
C THR A 130 15.46 8.80 18.28
N ARG A 131 14.39 8.78 17.48
CA ARG A 131 13.19 7.98 17.70
C ARG A 131 12.66 7.41 16.39
N PHE A 132 11.98 6.27 16.46
CA PHE A 132 11.08 5.89 15.38
C PHE A 132 9.98 6.96 15.23
N PRO A 133 9.74 7.50 14.02
CA PRO A 133 8.73 8.53 13.81
C PRO A 133 7.31 8.10 14.25
N ARG A 134 6.61 8.96 15.01
CA ARG A 134 5.18 8.74 15.31
C ARG A 134 4.32 9.04 14.08
N ALA A 135 4.47 10.26 13.55
CA ALA A 135 3.98 10.63 12.23
C ALA A 135 4.79 9.91 11.16
N ILE A 136 4.16 9.65 10.01
CA ILE A 136 4.82 9.07 8.84
C ILE A 136 5.87 10.06 8.34
N SER A 137 7.13 9.61 8.31
CA SER A 137 8.24 10.40 7.79
C SER A 137 8.23 10.42 6.24
N PRO A 138 8.33 11.59 5.59
CA PRO A 138 8.44 11.67 4.13
C PRO A 138 9.78 11.14 3.59
N HIS A 139 10.84 11.19 4.42
CA HIS A 139 12.22 10.82 4.08
C HIS A 139 12.79 9.80 5.08
N GLN A 140 14.00 9.31 4.81
CA GLN A 140 14.66 8.30 5.64
C GLN A 140 14.76 8.76 7.11
N PRO A 141 14.24 7.98 8.08
CA PRO A 141 14.37 8.32 9.50
C PRO A 141 15.78 8.18 10.06
N ALA A 142 16.66 7.39 9.41
CA ALA A 142 18.03 7.16 9.83
C ALA A 142 18.91 6.79 8.63
N PHE A 143 20.16 7.22 8.66
CA PHE A 143 21.19 7.02 7.65
C PHE A 143 22.43 6.38 8.26
N ASP A 144 23.34 5.89 7.41
CA ASP A 144 24.63 5.29 7.81
C ASP A 144 24.53 4.38 9.03
N ILE A 145 23.79 3.28 8.89
CA ILE A 145 23.46 2.38 9.99
C ILE A 145 24.42 1.18 9.99
N ALA A 146 25.24 1.07 11.03
CA ALA A 146 25.99 -0.13 11.39
C ALA A 146 25.30 -0.92 12.52
N GLY A 147 24.49 -0.25 13.34
CA GLY A 147 23.68 -0.91 14.35
C GLY A 147 22.51 -0.07 14.84
N LEU A 148 21.51 -0.73 15.39
CA LEU A 148 20.33 -0.11 15.99
C LEU A 148 20.09 -0.69 17.38
N ALA A 149 19.64 0.13 18.33
CA ALA A 149 19.14 -0.34 19.62
C ALA A 149 17.87 0.42 20.01
N TRP A 150 16.86 -0.31 20.49
CA TRP A 150 15.56 0.24 20.88
C TRP A 150 14.88 -0.63 21.93
N GLU A 151 13.82 -0.09 22.53
CA GLU A 151 12.94 -0.86 23.40
C GLU A 151 11.63 -1.22 22.68
N HIS A 152 11.19 -2.45 22.83
CA HIS A 152 9.89 -2.90 22.32
C HIS A 152 9.19 -3.83 23.31
N ARG A 153 8.01 -3.44 23.80
CA ARG A 153 7.21 -4.23 24.76
C ARG A 153 8.05 -4.72 25.97
N ALA A 154 8.84 -3.82 26.55
CA ALA A 154 9.78 -4.08 27.66
C ALA A 154 10.95 -5.04 27.35
N LEU A 155 11.18 -5.35 26.07
CA LEU A 155 12.42 -5.99 25.59
C LEU A 155 13.40 -4.90 25.16
N ALA A 156 14.64 -5.01 25.63
CA ALA A 156 15.78 -4.29 25.06
C ALA A 156 16.25 -5.07 23.84
N VAL A 157 16.14 -4.46 22.66
CA VAL A 157 16.50 -5.08 21.39
C VAL A 157 17.67 -4.31 20.79
N SER A 158 18.67 -5.02 20.31
CA SER A 158 19.76 -4.44 19.53
C SER A 158 20.08 -5.28 18.31
N MET A 159 20.54 -4.62 17.25
CA MET A 159 20.84 -5.22 15.97
C MET A 159 22.14 -4.65 15.43
N THR A 160 23.05 -5.50 14.97
CA THR A 160 24.19 -5.09 14.15
C THR A 160 24.02 -5.55 12.72
N LEU A 161 24.51 -4.73 11.78
CA LEU A 161 24.38 -4.93 10.34
C LEU A 161 25.78 -4.92 9.73
N GLU A 162 26.08 -5.94 8.92
CA GLU A 162 27.38 -6.09 8.26
C GLU A 162 27.20 -6.39 6.78
N GLY A 163 28.19 -5.98 5.98
CA GLY A 163 28.29 -6.32 4.56
C GLY A 163 27.84 -5.23 3.58
N ASP A 164 27.29 -4.11 4.07
CA ASP A 164 27.03 -2.88 3.30
C ASP A 164 26.68 -1.72 4.24
N VAL A 165 26.45 -0.52 3.70
CA VAL A 165 25.85 0.62 4.39
C VAL A 165 24.33 0.48 4.35
N PHE A 166 23.69 0.66 5.50
CA PHE A 166 22.23 0.57 5.62
C PHE A 166 21.59 1.92 5.93
N GLU A 167 20.34 2.09 5.53
CA GLU A 167 19.47 3.23 5.84
C GLU A 167 18.10 2.71 6.30
N MET A 168 17.26 3.62 6.81
CA MET A 168 15.89 3.33 7.18
C MET A 168 14.89 4.04 6.27
N GLU A 169 13.81 3.36 5.89
CA GLU A 169 12.63 3.95 5.27
C GLU A 169 11.42 3.72 6.18
N ASP A 170 10.58 4.75 6.30
CA ASP A 170 9.24 4.61 6.87
C ASP A 170 8.27 4.09 5.79
N GLN A 171 8.13 2.77 5.67
CA GLN A 171 7.31 2.20 4.60
C GLN A 171 5.81 2.40 4.81
N ARG A 172 5.38 2.89 5.98
CA ARG A 172 3.99 3.34 6.19
C ARG A 172 3.59 4.45 5.22
N ASN A 173 4.57 5.20 4.70
CA ASN A 173 4.35 6.19 3.65
C ASN A 173 3.81 5.54 2.35
N TRP A 174 4.22 4.29 2.09
CA TRP A 174 3.76 3.45 0.98
C TRP A 174 2.59 2.54 1.35
N THR A 175 1.95 2.75 2.50
CA THR A 175 0.90 1.88 3.07
C THR A 175 1.39 0.53 3.61
N ASP A 176 2.70 0.31 3.71
CA ASP A 176 3.22 -0.89 4.35
C ASP A 176 3.17 -0.81 5.88
N ALA A 177 2.95 -1.97 6.50
CA ALA A 177 2.94 -2.07 7.95
C ALA A 177 4.34 -2.28 8.54
N SER A 178 5.30 -1.42 8.21
CA SER A 178 6.69 -1.55 8.68
C SER A 178 7.50 -0.26 8.62
N PHE A 179 8.55 -0.21 9.44
CA PHE A 179 9.78 0.51 9.09
C PHE A 179 10.75 -0.48 8.45
N LYS A 180 11.52 -0.05 7.46
CA LYS A 180 12.44 -0.91 6.73
C LYS A 180 13.86 -0.42 6.92
N THR A 181 14.73 -1.29 7.40
CA THR A 181 16.18 -1.10 7.28
C THR A 181 16.68 -1.86 6.06
N TYR A 182 17.41 -1.19 5.17
CA TYR A 182 17.84 -1.75 3.89
C TYR A 182 19.23 -1.24 3.49
N SER A 183 19.87 -1.97 2.60
CA SER A 183 21.03 -1.53 1.80
C SER A 183 20.66 -1.61 0.32
N ARG A 184 21.32 -0.92 -0.60
CA ARG A 184 22.34 0.14 -0.47
C ARG A 184 21.67 1.54 -0.34
N PRO A 185 22.35 2.60 0.15
CA PRO A 185 21.80 3.95 0.27
C PRO A 185 21.12 4.48 -1.00
N LEU A 186 20.00 5.19 -0.85
CA LEU A 186 19.21 5.70 -1.98
C LEU A 186 19.87 6.86 -2.74
N GLU A 187 20.84 7.54 -2.13
CA GLU A 187 21.59 8.62 -2.81
C GLU A 187 22.55 8.09 -3.89
N LEU A 188 22.86 6.80 -3.88
CA LEU A 188 23.82 6.21 -4.79
C LEU A 188 23.15 5.89 -6.13
N PRO A 189 23.88 6.01 -7.27
CA PRO A 189 23.28 5.80 -8.58
C PRO A 189 22.65 4.42 -8.73
N PHE A 190 21.46 4.39 -9.32
CA PHE A 190 20.74 3.17 -9.68
C PHE A 190 20.14 3.28 -11.10
N PRO A 191 19.98 2.17 -11.83
CA PRO A 191 20.49 0.83 -11.50
C PRO A 191 22.01 0.78 -11.49
N TYR A 192 22.56 -0.18 -10.74
CA TYR A 192 23.99 -0.49 -10.76
C TYR A 192 24.22 -1.90 -11.31
N ARG A 193 25.43 -2.14 -11.84
CA ARG A 193 25.79 -3.43 -12.42
C ARG A 193 26.60 -4.27 -11.44
N LEU A 194 26.16 -5.49 -11.21
CA LEU A 194 26.95 -6.55 -10.58
C LEU A 194 27.61 -7.39 -11.69
N ALA A 195 28.91 -7.62 -11.57
CA ALA A 195 29.62 -8.52 -12.46
C ALA A 195 29.33 -9.99 -12.13
N ALA A 196 29.43 -10.86 -13.13
CA ALA A 196 29.36 -12.31 -12.92
C ALA A 196 30.44 -12.75 -11.92
N GLY A 197 30.07 -13.63 -11.00
CA GLY A 197 30.92 -14.09 -9.90
C GLY A 197 31.01 -13.15 -8.71
N THR A 198 30.43 -11.94 -8.75
CA THR A 198 30.39 -11.05 -7.59
C THR A 198 29.62 -11.71 -6.46
N ARG A 199 30.24 -11.79 -5.28
CA ARG A 199 29.65 -12.31 -4.05
C ARG A 199 29.14 -11.18 -3.18
N VAL A 200 27.89 -11.27 -2.75
CA VAL A 200 27.28 -10.38 -1.76
C VAL A 200 27.03 -11.19 -0.50
N ARG A 201 27.67 -10.77 0.60
CA ARG A 201 27.49 -11.39 1.91
C ARG A 201 27.11 -10.34 2.93
N GLN A 202 25.98 -10.54 3.59
CA GLN A 202 25.45 -9.63 4.60
C GLN A 202 24.99 -10.39 5.83
N THR A 203 25.12 -9.76 6.99
CA THR A 203 24.74 -10.35 8.28
C THR A 203 23.87 -9.38 9.06
N VAL A 204 22.77 -9.90 9.60
CA VAL A 204 21.93 -9.23 10.59
C VAL A 204 22.09 -10.00 11.91
N SER A 205 22.67 -9.39 12.93
CA SER A 205 22.78 -9.99 14.26
C SER A 205 21.86 -9.29 15.24
N LEU A 206 20.79 -9.97 15.65
CA LEU A 206 19.83 -9.50 16.62
C LEU A 206 20.18 -10.01 18.02
N ARG A 207 20.05 -9.16 19.03
CA ARG A 207 20.01 -9.53 20.44
C ARG A 207 18.74 -8.97 21.06
N ALA A 208 18.09 -9.77 21.89
CA ALA A 208 16.94 -9.32 22.66
C ALA A 208 16.99 -9.86 24.09
N ALA A 209 16.85 -8.97 25.06
CA ALA A 209 16.91 -9.27 26.48
C ALA A 209 15.76 -8.60 27.24
N GLY A 210 15.46 -9.14 28.41
CA GLY A 210 14.36 -8.67 29.26
C GLY A 210 13.19 -9.66 29.31
N ARG A 211 12.13 -9.22 29.97
CA ARG A 211 10.87 -9.96 30.08
C ARG A 211 9.79 -9.10 29.47
N ALA A 212 9.26 -9.56 28.35
CA ALA A 212 8.22 -8.83 27.65
C ALA A 212 7.01 -8.62 28.56
N ASP A 213 6.42 -7.43 28.47
CA ASP A 213 5.08 -7.23 28.99
C ASP A 213 4.12 -7.90 28.00
N LEU A 214 3.83 -9.17 28.27
CA LEU A 214 2.71 -9.86 27.64
C LEU A 214 1.44 -9.24 28.23
N ALA A 215 1.10 -8.04 27.79
CA ALA A 215 -0.26 -7.57 27.92
C ALA A 215 -1.12 -8.67 27.29
N ALA A 216 -1.88 -9.40 28.12
CA ALA A 216 -2.88 -10.31 27.63
C ALA A 216 -3.70 -9.51 26.61
N ALA A 217 -3.93 -10.07 25.41
CA ALA A 217 -4.98 -9.55 24.55
C ALA A 217 -6.28 -9.71 25.34
N THR A 218 -6.65 -8.68 26.09
CA THR A 218 -7.79 -8.68 26.99
C THR A 218 -9.03 -8.52 26.15
N GLU A 219 -9.66 -9.65 25.84
CA GLU A 219 -10.93 -9.78 25.11
C GLU A 219 -10.97 -9.10 23.73
N ASP A 220 -11.71 -9.72 22.81
CA ASP A 220 -12.01 -9.16 21.51
C ASP A 220 -13.04 -7.99 21.61
N GLU A 221 -12.84 -7.07 22.57
CA GLU A 221 -13.67 -5.87 22.71
C GLU A 221 -13.26 -4.83 21.66
N ILE A 222 -14.22 -4.43 20.83
CA ILE A 222 -14.04 -3.38 19.83
C ILE A 222 -14.76 -2.13 20.32
N VAL A 223 -13.96 -1.11 20.67
CA VAL A 223 -14.45 0.21 21.06
C VAL A 223 -14.73 1.03 19.81
N LEU A 224 -16.00 1.31 19.56
CA LEU A 224 -16.43 2.19 18.49
C LEU A 224 -16.22 3.65 18.86
N ARG A 225 -15.75 4.45 17.89
CA ARG A 225 -15.56 5.89 18.02
C ARG A 225 -16.21 6.62 16.86
N PRO A 226 -16.84 7.79 17.09
CA PRO A 226 -17.36 8.62 16.00
C PRO A 226 -16.28 8.94 14.97
N ALA A 227 -16.59 8.76 13.69
CA ALA A 227 -15.66 8.94 12.58
C ALA A 227 -16.19 9.88 11.49
N GLY A 228 -17.25 10.63 11.81
CA GLY A 228 -17.91 11.54 10.87
C GLY A 228 -19.03 10.83 10.11
N VAL A 229 -18.96 10.87 8.79
CA VAL A 229 -19.93 10.21 7.89
C VAL A 229 -19.21 9.20 7.01
N VAL A 230 -19.94 8.20 6.52
CA VAL A 230 -19.41 7.26 5.53
C VAL A 230 -18.99 8.06 4.27
N PRO A 231 -17.73 7.96 3.79
CA PRO A 231 -17.28 8.68 2.60
C PRO A 231 -18.08 8.30 1.36
N ALA A 232 -18.16 9.20 0.38
CA ALA A 232 -18.76 8.89 -0.91
C ALA A 232 -17.94 7.78 -1.61
N ILE A 233 -18.62 6.73 -2.08
CA ILE A 233 -17.98 5.61 -2.77
C ILE A 233 -17.98 5.87 -4.27
N GLY A 234 -16.83 5.65 -4.92
CA GLY A 234 -16.68 5.63 -6.37
C GLY A 234 -15.94 4.38 -6.84
N ILE A 235 -15.98 4.15 -8.16
CA ILE A 235 -15.30 3.02 -8.81
C ILE A 235 -14.43 3.56 -9.95
N GLY A 236 -13.26 2.99 -10.18
CA GLY A 236 -12.41 3.37 -11.31
C GLY A 236 -12.98 2.91 -12.66
N ALA A 237 -12.85 3.71 -13.70
CA ALA A 237 -13.20 3.29 -15.06
C ALA A 237 -12.34 2.09 -15.47
N ALA A 238 -12.96 1.11 -16.12
CA ALA A 238 -12.25 -0.12 -16.49
C ALA A 238 -11.21 0.12 -17.58
N THR A 239 -9.98 -0.28 -17.29
CA THR A 239 -8.84 -0.08 -18.19
C THR A 239 -8.57 -1.28 -19.09
N ALA A 240 -9.22 -2.41 -18.80
CA ALA A 240 -9.07 -3.66 -19.53
C ALA A 240 -9.41 -3.55 -21.05
N PRO A 241 -8.84 -4.45 -21.88
CA PRO A 241 -9.22 -4.62 -23.28
C PRO A 241 -10.72 -4.72 -23.50
N GLY A 242 -11.21 -4.11 -24.59
CA GLY A 242 -12.60 -4.26 -25.01
C GLY A 242 -12.93 -5.67 -25.53
N PRO A 243 -14.23 -5.94 -25.80
CA PRO A 243 -15.38 -5.06 -25.63
C PRO A 243 -15.79 -4.88 -24.15
N ALA A 244 -16.46 -3.77 -23.84
CA ALA A 244 -17.00 -3.54 -22.50
C ALA A 244 -18.31 -4.32 -22.28
N PRO A 245 -18.53 -4.89 -21.08
CA PRO A 245 -19.83 -5.43 -20.71
C PRO A 245 -20.87 -4.31 -20.49
N ALA A 246 -22.14 -4.68 -20.34
CA ALA A 246 -23.20 -3.73 -20.04
C ALA A 246 -22.94 -2.99 -18.72
N PRO A 247 -23.07 -1.64 -18.67
CA PRO A 247 -22.83 -0.87 -17.45
C PRO A 247 -23.76 -1.29 -16.31
N THR A 248 -23.18 -1.54 -15.13
CA THR A 248 -23.92 -1.78 -13.89
C THR A 248 -23.28 -0.93 -12.78
N PRO A 249 -23.65 0.36 -12.70
CA PRO A 249 -22.97 1.32 -11.84
C PRO A 249 -23.10 0.97 -10.35
N VAL A 250 -22.03 1.19 -9.60
CA VAL A 250 -21.95 1.05 -8.13
C VAL A 250 -21.30 2.32 -7.59
N GLY A 251 -21.81 2.83 -6.46
CA GLY A 251 -21.33 4.10 -5.90
C GLY A 251 -22.00 5.32 -6.51
N SER A 252 -21.37 6.47 -6.30
CA SER A 252 -21.90 7.80 -6.66
C SER A 252 -21.10 8.49 -7.77
N PHE A 253 -19.96 7.94 -8.17
CA PHE A 253 -19.11 8.50 -9.24
C PHE A 253 -18.19 7.43 -9.84
N VAL A 254 -17.71 7.71 -11.06
CA VAL A 254 -16.63 6.95 -11.71
C VAL A 254 -15.38 7.80 -11.77
N ARG A 255 -14.23 7.25 -11.34
CA ARG A 255 -12.93 7.92 -11.49
C ARG A 255 -12.23 7.45 -12.75
N VAL A 256 -11.76 8.37 -13.58
CA VAL A 256 -11.02 8.04 -14.80
C VAL A 256 -9.70 8.79 -14.85
N GLU A 257 -8.61 8.06 -15.12
CA GLU A 257 -7.34 8.66 -15.49
C GLU A 257 -7.23 8.71 -17.02
N LEU A 258 -6.95 9.90 -17.52
CA LEU A 258 -6.87 10.23 -18.94
C LEU A 258 -5.45 10.67 -19.24
N ASP A 259 -4.74 9.80 -19.92
CA ASP A 259 -3.38 10.04 -20.33
C ASP A 259 -3.34 10.86 -21.62
N LEU A 260 -3.01 12.15 -21.50
CA LEU A 260 -3.10 13.09 -22.62
C LEU A 260 -2.04 12.87 -23.71
N ALA A 261 -1.04 12.03 -23.46
CA ALA A 261 -0.10 11.59 -24.49
C ALA A 261 -0.55 10.30 -25.19
N SER A 262 -1.62 9.65 -24.73
CA SER A 262 -2.21 8.46 -25.37
C SER A 262 -3.20 8.84 -26.47
N PRO A 263 -3.13 8.26 -27.68
CA PRO A 263 -4.18 8.45 -28.68
C PRO A 263 -5.55 7.93 -28.22
N ALA A 264 -5.59 7.05 -27.21
CA ALA A 264 -6.81 6.39 -26.74
C ALA A 264 -7.57 7.15 -25.63
N TRP A 265 -7.09 8.31 -25.17
CA TRP A 265 -7.68 8.97 -23.99
C TRP A 265 -9.15 9.36 -24.20
N ARG A 266 -9.55 9.72 -25.43
CA ARG A 266 -10.96 10.04 -25.74
C ARG A 266 -11.84 8.81 -25.61
N ALA A 267 -11.39 7.66 -26.11
CA ALA A 267 -12.12 6.40 -25.96
C ALA A 267 -12.24 5.98 -24.48
N ALA A 268 -11.21 6.25 -23.66
CA ALA A 268 -11.27 6.04 -22.21
C ALA A 268 -12.31 6.96 -21.53
N LEU A 269 -12.40 8.23 -21.94
CA LEU A 269 -13.42 9.16 -21.46
C LEU A 269 -14.83 8.71 -21.86
N ASP A 270 -15.03 8.27 -23.10
CA ASP A 270 -16.31 7.74 -23.58
C ASP A 270 -16.74 6.50 -22.78
N ARG A 271 -15.79 5.59 -22.49
CA ARG A 271 -16.02 4.43 -21.64
C ARG A 271 -16.47 4.83 -20.24
N ALA A 272 -15.78 5.76 -19.60
CA ALA A 272 -16.15 6.22 -18.26
C ALA A 272 -17.55 6.87 -18.23
N THR A 273 -17.89 7.61 -19.29
CA THR A 273 -19.20 8.28 -19.44
C THR A 273 -20.35 7.26 -19.58
N ALA A 274 -20.10 6.09 -20.18
CA ALA A 274 -21.10 5.05 -20.37
C ALA A 274 -21.68 4.50 -19.04
N SER A 275 -21.00 4.72 -17.91
CA SER A 275 -21.52 4.38 -16.57
C SER A 275 -22.78 5.16 -16.18
N GLY A 276 -22.98 6.35 -16.75
CA GLY A 276 -24.06 7.29 -16.40
C GLY A 276 -23.88 8.01 -15.05
N LEU A 277 -22.80 7.73 -14.32
CA LEU A 277 -22.45 8.40 -13.07
C LEU A 277 -21.63 9.68 -13.32
N PRO A 278 -21.62 10.64 -12.37
CA PRO A 278 -20.67 11.75 -12.42
C PRO A 278 -19.21 11.28 -12.48
N LEU A 279 -18.38 12.01 -13.22
CA LEU A 279 -16.96 11.69 -13.44
C LEU A 279 -16.04 12.45 -12.50
N ASP A 280 -15.12 11.74 -11.85
CA ASP A 280 -13.89 12.30 -11.26
C ASP A 280 -12.75 12.12 -12.26
N VAL A 281 -12.37 13.19 -12.95
CA VAL A 281 -11.43 13.15 -14.08
C VAL A 281 -10.02 13.52 -13.66
N ARG A 282 -9.03 12.73 -14.05
CA ARG A 282 -7.61 12.95 -13.76
C ARG A 282 -6.81 12.96 -15.04
N PHE A 283 -6.30 14.11 -15.44
CA PHE A 283 -5.38 14.23 -16.56
C PHE A 283 -3.96 13.87 -16.10
N VAL A 284 -3.35 12.91 -16.78
CA VAL A 284 -1.96 12.52 -16.54
C VAL A 284 -1.14 12.83 -17.78
N ARG A 285 0.16 13.05 -17.58
CA ARG A 285 1.04 13.60 -18.60
C ARG A 285 0.51 14.89 -19.20
N ALA A 286 0.01 15.75 -18.32
CA ALA A 286 -0.60 17.01 -18.71
C ALA A 286 0.44 17.96 -19.29
N SER A 287 0.02 18.65 -20.35
CA SER A 287 0.70 19.82 -20.90
C SER A 287 -0.36 20.90 -21.14
N ALA A 288 0.03 22.18 -21.14
CA ALA A 288 -0.93 23.26 -21.33
C ALA A 288 -1.80 23.06 -22.61
N PRO A 289 -1.23 22.76 -23.80
CA PRO A 289 -2.04 22.51 -25.00
C PRO A 289 -2.99 21.31 -24.85
N GLY A 290 -2.51 20.20 -24.26
CA GLY A 290 -3.33 19.02 -24.03
C GLY A 290 -4.50 19.30 -23.08
N LEU A 291 -4.31 20.14 -22.06
CA LEU A 291 -5.35 20.52 -21.11
C LEU A 291 -6.48 21.32 -21.76
N PHE A 292 -6.19 22.21 -22.73
CA PHE A 292 -7.24 22.91 -23.49
C PHE A 292 -8.10 21.94 -24.31
N GLU A 293 -7.48 20.98 -25.01
CA GLU A 293 -8.23 19.95 -25.73
C GLU A 293 -9.08 19.09 -24.79
N ALA A 294 -8.51 18.74 -23.64
CA ALA A 294 -9.14 17.90 -22.65
C ALA A 294 -10.33 18.62 -21.99
N ALA A 295 -10.19 19.88 -21.62
CA ALA A 295 -11.27 20.71 -21.07
C ALA A 295 -12.45 20.81 -22.06
N ARG A 296 -12.17 20.99 -23.36
CA ARG A 296 -13.22 20.99 -24.39
C ARG A 296 -14.01 19.69 -24.44
N ALA A 297 -13.33 18.56 -24.29
CA ALA A 297 -13.95 17.24 -24.31
C ALA A 297 -14.87 17.00 -23.10
N LEU A 298 -14.76 17.78 -22.03
CA LEU A 298 -15.65 17.68 -20.87
C LEU A 298 -17.00 18.39 -21.06
N ARG A 299 -17.18 19.18 -22.14
CA ARG A 299 -18.43 19.92 -22.37
C ARG A 299 -19.64 18.99 -22.47
N GLY A 300 -20.68 19.32 -21.70
CA GLY A 300 -21.93 18.54 -21.66
C GLY A 300 -21.84 17.23 -20.87
N LEU A 301 -20.67 16.89 -20.33
CA LEU A 301 -20.50 15.72 -19.47
C LEU A 301 -20.83 16.07 -18.01
N ARG A 302 -21.25 15.06 -17.25
CA ARG A 302 -21.48 15.19 -15.80
C ARG A 302 -20.14 15.00 -15.08
N VAL A 303 -19.34 16.06 -14.94
CA VAL A 303 -18.07 16.02 -14.20
C VAL A 303 -18.28 16.56 -12.79
N ARG A 304 -17.83 15.81 -11.78
CA ARG A 304 -17.89 16.25 -10.37
C ARG A 304 -16.61 16.95 -9.89
N THR A 305 -15.46 16.48 -10.38
CA THR A 305 -14.13 16.96 -9.99
C THR A 305 -13.17 16.73 -11.14
N VAL A 306 -12.17 17.60 -11.27
CA VAL A 306 -11.10 17.46 -12.26
C VAL A 306 -9.74 17.72 -11.61
N GLY A 307 -8.70 17.03 -12.04
CA GLY A 307 -7.33 17.27 -11.61
C GLY A 307 -6.33 16.98 -12.73
N ALA A 308 -5.12 17.50 -12.60
CA ALA A 308 -4.05 17.29 -13.57
C ALA A 308 -2.71 17.03 -12.87
N PHE A 309 -1.87 16.22 -13.49
CA PHE A 309 -0.51 15.91 -13.06
C PHE A 309 0.45 16.13 -14.23
N ALA A 310 1.59 16.78 -13.96
CA ALA A 310 2.61 17.05 -14.97
C ALA A 310 3.11 15.76 -15.65
N GLY A 311 3.61 15.86 -16.89
CA GLY A 311 4.12 14.69 -17.63
C GLY A 311 5.60 14.42 -17.53
N ASP A 312 6.36 15.40 -17.06
CA ASP A 312 7.82 15.40 -17.08
C ASP A 312 8.38 16.13 -15.86
N GLY A 313 9.70 16.02 -15.71
CA GLY A 313 10.42 16.62 -14.59
C GLY A 313 10.33 15.84 -13.27
N PRO A 314 10.97 16.36 -12.22
CA PRO A 314 11.01 15.72 -10.90
C PRO A 314 9.62 15.64 -10.22
N GLU A 315 8.63 16.36 -10.73
CA GLU A 315 7.30 16.55 -10.09
C GLU A 315 6.15 15.86 -10.87
N LYS A 316 6.46 14.99 -11.86
CA LYS A 316 5.52 14.36 -12.82
C LYS A 316 4.35 13.52 -12.24
N HIS A 317 4.21 13.45 -10.92
CA HIS A 317 3.12 12.76 -10.24
C HIS A 317 2.39 13.64 -9.22
N VAL A 318 2.70 14.94 -9.18
CA VAL A 318 2.10 15.92 -8.27
C VAL A 318 1.38 16.98 -9.09
N SER A 319 0.27 17.49 -8.56
CA SER A 319 -0.46 18.63 -9.14
C SER A 319 0.23 19.94 -8.74
N ASP A 320 1.40 20.20 -9.34
CA ASP A 320 2.15 21.43 -9.09
C ASP A 320 1.36 22.70 -9.49
N ALA A 321 1.78 23.86 -8.97
CA ALA A 321 1.11 25.13 -9.19
C ALA A 321 0.98 25.52 -10.68
N THR A 322 1.95 25.16 -11.52
CA THR A 322 1.95 25.48 -12.96
C THR A 322 0.94 24.62 -13.71
N THR A 323 0.93 23.31 -13.44
CA THR A 323 -0.03 22.36 -13.99
C THR A 323 -1.46 22.72 -13.59
N VAL A 324 -1.69 23.07 -12.32
CA VAL A 324 -3.01 23.47 -11.83
C VAL A 324 -3.47 24.80 -12.45
N ALA A 325 -2.58 25.79 -12.59
CA ALA A 325 -2.91 27.05 -13.25
C ALA A 325 -3.32 26.85 -14.72
N ALA A 326 -2.59 26.02 -15.46
CA ALA A 326 -2.92 25.67 -16.84
C ALA A 326 -4.27 24.95 -16.95
N LEU A 327 -4.59 24.06 -16.02
CA LEU A 327 -5.90 23.40 -15.97
C LEU A 327 -7.02 24.42 -15.71
N ARG A 328 -6.86 25.32 -14.73
CA ARG A 328 -7.84 26.37 -14.43
C ARG A 328 -8.06 27.29 -15.63
N GLU A 329 -6.99 27.65 -16.34
CA GLU A 329 -7.06 28.45 -17.57
C GLU A 329 -7.87 27.73 -18.66
N ALA A 330 -7.57 26.46 -18.92
CA ALA A 330 -8.28 25.65 -19.89
C ALA A 330 -9.78 25.52 -19.59
N LEU A 331 -10.14 25.29 -18.32
CA LEU A 331 -11.54 25.23 -17.88
C LEU A 331 -12.26 26.57 -18.10
N ARG A 332 -11.61 27.69 -17.74
CA ARG A 332 -12.16 29.04 -17.90
C ARG A 332 -12.40 29.40 -19.37
N GLU A 333 -11.47 29.11 -20.27
CA GLU A 333 -11.64 29.34 -21.72
C GLU A 333 -12.79 28.52 -22.31
N GLU A 334 -13.01 27.31 -21.80
CA GLU A 334 -14.10 26.46 -22.27
C GLU A 334 -15.45 26.76 -21.58
N GLY A 335 -15.47 27.69 -20.61
CA GLY A 335 -16.66 28.11 -19.86
C GLY A 335 -17.11 27.12 -18.80
N LEU A 336 -16.20 26.31 -18.27
CA LEU A 336 -16.47 25.25 -17.29
C LEU A 336 -16.10 25.72 -15.88
N ASP A 337 -17.07 25.67 -14.96
CA ASP A 337 -16.87 25.88 -13.53
C ASP A 337 -16.89 24.52 -12.81
N LEU A 338 -15.71 23.91 -12.65
CA LEU A 338 -15.55 22.57 -12.09
C LEU A 338 -14.59 22.62 -10.89
N PRO A 339 -14.89 21.88 -9.80
CA PRO A 339 -13.97 21.75 -8.67
C PRO A 339 -12.63 21.12 -9.10
N VAL A 340 -11.52 21.80 -8.79
CA VAL A 340 -10.17 21.34 -9.10
C VAL A 340 -9.55 20.66 -7.88
N VAL A 341 -9.30 19.37 -8.01
CA VAL A 341 -8.66 18.56 -6.97
C VAL A 341 -7.21 18.29 -7.37
N GLY A 342 -6.26 18.72 -6.54
CA GLY A 342 -4.84 18.46 -6.70
C GLY A 342 -4.37 17.26 -5.89
N GLY A 343 -3.06 17.18 -5.62
CA GLY A 343 -2.45 16.14 -4.78
C GLY A 343 -1.43 15.31 -5.54
N ALA A 344 -1.40 14.01 -5.27
CA ALA A 344 -0.52 13.05 -5.93
C ALA A 344 -1.33 12.04 -6.76
N ARG A 345 -0.84 11.68 -7.95
CA ARG A 345 -1.41 10.58 -8.76
C ARG A 345 -1.20 9.24 -8.07
N THR A 346 -0.06 9.09 -7.41
CA THR A 346 0.46 7.83 -6.89
C THR A 346 0.14 7.69 -5.38
N HIS A 347 1.08 7.21 -4.57
CA HIS A 347 0.87 6.87 -3.16
C HIS A 347 0.88 8.09 -2.25
N PHE A 348 0.46 7.91 -1.00
CA PHE A 348 0.62 8.91 0.06
C PHE A 348 2.06 9.43 0.17
N THR A 349 3.08 8.59 -0.10
CA THR A 349 4.48 9.00 -0.19
C THR A 349 4.71 10.26 -1.01
N GLU A 350 4.16 10.33 -2.22
CA GLU A 350 4.39 11.46 -3.12
C GLU A 350 3.61 12.69 -2.69
N LEU A 351 2.43 12.51 -2.08
CA LEU A 351 1.72 13.62 -1.43
C LEU A 351 2.54 14.15 -0.24
N ASN A 352 3.00 13.27 0.64
CA ASN A 352 3.73 13.63 1.84
C ASN A 352 5.06 14.35 1.52
N ARG A 353 5.76 13.92 0.47
CA ARG A 353 6.98 14.57 -0.03
C ARG A 353 6.70 15.87 -0.80
N GLY A 354 5.66 15.87 -1.62
CA GLY A 354 5.39 16.92 -2.62
C GLY A 354 4.34 17.96 -2.23
N HIS A 355 3.71 17.86 -1.07
CA HIS A 355 2.59 18.74 -0.69
C HIS A 355 2.94 20.24 -0.71
N ALA A 356 4.21 20.61 -0.55
CA ALA A 356 4.67 22.00 -0.64
C ALA A 356 4.59 22.59 -2.06
N LEU A 357 4.46 21.75 -3.08
CA LEU A 357 4.31 22.14 -4.50
C LEU A 357 2.85 22.40 -4.88
N LEU A 358 1.91 21.96 -4.06
CA LEU A 358 0.49 22.15 -4.29
C LEU A 358 0.12 23.63 -4.09
N PRO A 359 -0.72 24.20 -4.96
CA PRO A 359 -1.26 25.54 -4.73
C PRO A 359 -2.24 25.56 -3.55
N ASP A 360 -2.34 26.68 -2.84
CA ASP A 360 -3.21 26.81 -1.67
C ASP A 360 -4.71 26.78 -2.00
N GLU A 361 -5.10 27.17 -3.22
CA GLU A 361 -6.49 27.36 -3.65
C GLU A 361 -7.06 26.10 -4.34
N LEU A 362 -6.90 24.91 -3.75
CA LEU A 362 -7.50 23.68 -4.27
C LEU A 362 -8.90 23.44 -3.70
N ASP A 363 -9.78 22.81 -4.48
CA ASP A 363 -11.12 22.40 -4.01
C ASP A 363 -11.08 21.04 -3.29
N GLY A 364 -9.95 20.35 -3.35
CA GLY A 364 -9.65 19.11 -2.63
C GLY A 364 -8.25 18.59 -2.91
N VAL A 365 -7.81 17.62 -2.11
CA VAL A 365 -6.52 16.93 -2.27
C VAL A 365 -6.76 15.44 -2.44
N GLY A 366 -6.07 14.79 -3.37
CA GLY A 366 -6.19 13.35 -3.59
C GLY A 366 -4.86 12.62 -3.67
N PHE A 367 -4.92 11.32 -3.40
CA PHE A 367 -3.82 10.36 -3.55
C PHE A 367 -4.39 8.94 -3.66
N ALA A 368 -3.63 8.03 -4.26
CA ALA A 368 -3.98 6.63 -4.41
C ALA A 368 -3.39 5.78 -3.27
N VAL A 369 -3.95 4.57 -3.12
CA VAL A 369 -3.50 3.60 -2.11
C VAL A 369 -3.39 2.23 -2.74
N THR A 370 -2.30 1.53 -2.47
CA THR A 370 -2.16 0.11 -2.76
C THR A 370 -1.29 -0.54 -1.68
N PRO A 371 -1.65 -1.76 -1.22
CA PRO A 371 -0.92 -2.43 -0.15
C PRO A 371 0.21 -3.34 -0.65
N LEU A 372 0.27 -3.66 -1.95
CA LEU A 372 1.22 -4.62 -2.52
C LEU A 372 2.33 -3.96 -3.33
N PHE A 373 2.83 -2.82 -2.85
CA PHE A 373 3.93 -2.10 -3.52
C PHE A 373 5.25 -2.84 -3.34
N HIS A 374 5.68 -3.06 -2.09
CA HIS A 374 6.97 -3.70 -1.82
C HIS A 374 6.93 -5.22 -1.77
N SER A 375 5.80 -5.80 -1.35
CA SER A 375 5.62 -7.24 -1.21
C SER A 375 4.28 -7.64 -1.81
N ARG A 376 4.24 -8.79 -2.49
CA ARG A 376 3.00 -9.40 -2.99
C ARG A 376 2.32 -10.28 -1.95
N ALA A 377 2.91 -10.41 -0.75
CA ALA A 377 2.43 -11.31 0.29
C ALA A 377 1.04 -10.91 0.82
N THR A 378 0.20 -11.91 1.11
CA THR A 378 -1.10 -11.70 1.77
C THR A 378 -0.95 -11.16 3.19
N ALA A 379 0.10 -11.54 3.92
CA ALA A 379 0.35 -10.94 5.24
C ALA A 379 0.45 -9.41 5.17
N GLN A 380 1.19 -8.89 4.19
CA GLN A 380 1.31 -7.46 3.91
C GLN A 380 -0.04 -6.84 3.52
N LEU A 381 -0.82 -7.49 2.64
CA LEU A 381 -2.17 -7.03 2.24
C LEU A 381 -3.10 -6.81 3.44
N VAL A 382 -3.06 -7.71 4.42
CA VAL A 382 -3.92 -7.62 5.60
C VAL A 382 -3.40 -6.58 6.59
N GLU A 383 -2.10 -6.58 6.85
CA GLU A 383 -1.49 -5.69 7.85
C GLU A 383 -1.54 -4.22 7.44
N SER A 384 -1.50 -3.92 6.15
CA SER A 384 -1.58 -2.56 5.60
C SER A 384 -2.86 -1.82 6.04
N VAL A 385 -3.96 -2.54 6.28
CA VAL A 385 -5.23 -1.93 6.72
C VAL A 385 -5.05 -1.21 8.06
N GLY A 386 -4.20 -1.74 8.95
CA GLY A 386 -3.87 -1.09 10.23
C GLY A 386 -3.14 0.26 10.09
N ILE A 387 -2.57 0.55 8.93
CA ILE A 387 -1.83 1.79 8.64
C ILE A 387 -2.73 2.89 8.08
N LEU A 388 -3.81 2.53 7.39
CA LEU A 388 -4.73 3.46 6.75
C LEU A 388 -5.29 4.56 7.67
N PRO A 389 -5.59 4.33 8.97
CA PRO A 389 -6.07 5.41 9.84
C PRO A 389 -5.00 6.49 10.06
N LEU A 390 -3.72 6.12 10.10
CA LEU A 390 -2.63 7.09 10.24
C LEU A 390 -2.47 7.91 8.96
N ILE A 391 -2.50 7.24 7.80
CA ILE A 391 -2.47 7.89 6.48
C ILE A 391 -3.65 8.86 6.34
N ALA A 392 -4.88 8.44 6.67
CA ALA A 392 -6.07 9.27 6.54
C ALA A 392 -5.98 10.55 7.39
N ARG A 393 -5.56 10.43 8.66
CA ARG A 393 -5.38 11.61 9.53
C ARG A 393 -4.33 12.57 9.00
N GLN A 394 -3.16 12.06 8.61
CA GLN A 394 -2.10 12.94 8.10
C GLN A 394 -2.46 13.55 6.74
N ALA A 395 -3.18 12.84 5.88
CA ALA A 395 -3.67 13.42 4.63
C ALA A 395 -4.64 14.59 4.88
N VAL A 396 -5.53 14.46 5.88
CA VAL A 396 -6.45 15.56 6.29
C VAL A 396 -5.68 16.73 6.89
N GLU A 397 -4.64 16.47 7.69
CA GLU A 397 -3.77 17.54 8.21
C GLU A 397 -3.05 18.28 7.06
N LEU A 398 -2.51 17.52 6.09
CA LEU A 398 -1.84 18.07 4.91
C LEU A 398 -2.78 18.81 3.96
N SER A 399 -4.09 18.51 3.96
CA SER A 399 -5.07 19.18 3.09
C SER A 399 -5.49 20.56 3.59
N ARG A 400 -5.05 20.99 4.79
CA ARG A 400 -5.32 22.34 5.33
C ARG A 400 -6.81 22.73 5.31
N GLY A 401 -7.69 21.76 5.51
CA GLY A 401 -9.14 21.96 5.64
C GLY A 401 -9.94 21.73 4.36
N VAL A 402 -9.31 21.50 3.20
CA VAL A 402 -10.05 21.07 2.00
C VAL A 402 -10.32 19.56 2.03
N PRO A 403 -11.41 19.09 1.40
CA PRO A 403 -11.75 17.67 1.35
C PRO A 403 -10.62 16.79 0.79
N VAL A 404 -10.46 15.61 1.37
CA VAL A 404 -9.52 14.59 0.89
C VAL A 404 -10.25 13.51 0.09
N HIS A 405 -9.72 13.17 -1.07
CA HIS A 405 -10.24 12.16 -1.98
C HIS A 405 -9.23 11.02 -2.14
N VAL A 406 -9.50 9.87 -1.54
CA VAL A 406 -8.61 8.72 -1.62
C VAL A 406 -8.97 7.88 -2.84
N GLY A 407 -8.03 7.63 -3.73
CA GLY A 407 -8.17 6.65 -4.78
C GLY A 407 -7.41 6.94 -6.07
N PRO A 408 -7.23 5.92 -6.92
CA PRO A 408 -7.84 4.59 -6.76
C PRO A 408 -7.20 3.76 -5.63
N VAL A 409 -8.04 3.03 -4.90
CA VAL A 409 -7.63 1.99 -3.95
C VAL A 409 -7.61 0.67 -4.70
N THR A 410 -6.42 0.09 -4.86
CA THR A 410 -6.16 -1.10 -5.71
C THR A 410 -5.27 -2.10 -4.98
N LEU A 411 -5.31 -3.38 -5.35
CA LEU A 411 -4.44 -4.39 -4.74
C LEU A 411 -2.98 -4.20 -5.11
N ARG A 412 -2.70 -3.91 -6.39
CA ARG A 412 -1.36 -3.67 -6.94
C ARG A 412 -1.23 -2.22 -7.41
N PRO A 413 -0.01 -1.67 -7.53
CA PRO A 413 0.17 -0.31 -8.01
C PRO A 413 -0.41 -0.11 -9.40
N HIS A 414 -1.27 0.90 -9.55
CA HIS A 414 -1.85 1.30 -10.84
C HIS A 414 -0.89 2.14 -11.69
N VAL A 415 0.22 2.57 -11.09
CA VAL A 415 1.33 3.32 -11.68
C VAL A 415 2.59 2.95 -10.91
N ASP A 416 3.72 2.83 -11.60
CA ASP A 416 5.03 2.74 -10.97
C ASP A 416 5.71 4.11 -10.94
N ALA A 417 5.67 4.76 -9.77
CA ALA A 417 6.19 6.11 -9.59
C ALA A 417 7.72 6.19 -9.64
N VAL A 418 8.41 5.06 -9.49
CA VAL A 418 9.87 5.00 -9.31
C VAL A 418 10.56 4.21 -10.41
N ALA A 419 9.82 3.69 -11.39
CA ALA A 419 10.36 3.03 -12.57
C ALA A 419 11.28 3.95 -13.38
N THR A 420 12.32 3.35 -13.94
CA THR A 420 13.25 4.01 -14.87
C THR A 420 12.75 3.89 -16.32
N THR A 421 11.98 2.85 -16.60
CA THR A 421 11.30 2.63 -17.88
C THR A 421 10.06 3.52 -18.00
N PRO A 422 9.85 4.21 -19.14
CA PRO A 422 8.62 4.96 -19.38
C PRO A 422 7.36 4.08 -19.33
N GLU A 423 6.27 4.61 -18.78
CA GLU A 423 4.97 3.93 -18.78
C GLU A 423 4.52 3.61 -20.22
N PRO A 424 4.08 2.37 -20.51
CA PRO A 424 3.57 1.98 -21.81
C PRO A 424 2.28 2.74 -22.16
N VAL A 425 2.09 2.98 -23.45
CA VAL A 425 0.98 3.77 -23.99
C VAL A 425 0.33 2.98 -25.13
N PRO A 426 -1.01 2.96 -25.24
CA PRO A 426 -1.68 2.39 -26.41
C PRO A 426 -1.15 3.00 -27.71
N SER A 427 -0.93 2.18 -28.73
CA SER A 427 -0.57 2.65 -30.08
C SER A 427 -1.77 3.09 -30.90
N GLU A 428 -2.95 2.56 -30.58
CA GLU A 428 -4.20 2.80 -31.31
C GLU A 428 -5.12 3.77 -30.55
N PRO A 429 -6.00 4.51 -31.22
CA PRO A 429 -6.95 5.42 -30.58
C PRO A 429 -8.16 4.73 -29.93
N ASP A 430 -8.29 3.40 -30.08
CA ASP A 430 -9.33 2.61 -29.45
C ASP A 430 -8.80 1.83 -28.22
N LEU A 431 -9.67 1.04 -27.60
CA LEU A 431 -9.37 0.31 -26.37
C LEU A 431 -9.27 -1.21 -26.58
N ARG A 432 -8.87 -1.66 -27.78
CA ARG A 432 -8.75 -3.09 -28.09
C ARG A 432 -7.70 -3.80 -27.22
N ASP A 433 -6.63 -3.08 -26.84
CA ASP A 433 -5.54 -3.59 -26.00
C ASP A 433 -5.63 -3.08 -24.56
N GLY A 434 -6.68 -2.33 -24.24
CA GLY A 434 -6.82 -1.61 -22.96
C GLY A 434 -5.98 -0.33 -22.91
N TYR A 435 -5.87 0.26 -21.73
CA TYR A 435 -5.07 1.46 -21.49
C TYR A 435 -4.55 1.49 -20.05
N GLY A 436 -3.64 2.43 -19.72
CA GLY A 436 -3.20 2.68 -18.35
C GLY A 436 -2.78 1.39 -17.60
N PRO A 437 -3.34 1.10 -16.42
CA PRO A 437 -2.99 -0.08 -15.63
C PRO A 437 -3.17 -1.44 -16.33
N ALA A 438 -3.95 -1.53 -17.41
CA ALA A 438 -4.06 -2.76 -18.19
C ALA A 438 -2.78 -3.14 -18.94
N LEU A 439 -1.90 -2.15 -19.16
CA LEU A 439 -0.61 -2.33 -19.81
C LEU A 439 0.53 -2.60 -18.82
N LEU A 440 0.22 -2.65 -17.52
CA LEU A 440 1.16 -2.90 -16.43
C LEU A 440 0.92 -4.26 -15.78
N ASP A 441 1.90 -4.75 -15.00
CA ASP A 441 1.71 -5.88 -14.08
C ASP A 441 0.95 -5.44 -12.80
N ALA A 442 -0.26 -4.94 -13.00
CA ALA A 442 -1.14 -4.39 -11.98
C ALA A 442 -2.31 -5.32 -11.62
N THR A 443 -2.33 -6.54 -12.13
CA THR A 443 -3.37 -7.54 -11.80
C THR A 443 -2.99 -8.38 -10.59
N ASP A 444 -3.98 -8.80 -9.82
CA ASP A 444 -3.77 -9.76 -8.73
C ASP A 444 -4.90 -10.80 -8.72
N PRO A 445 -4.60 -12.10 -8.62
CA PRO A 445 -5.63 -13.15 -8.62
C PRO A 445 -6.59 -13.04 -7.43
N ARG A 446 -6.21 -12.35 -6.35
CA ARG A 446 -7.08 -12.09 -5.21
C ARG A 446 -8.20 -11.10 -5.51
N GLN A 447 -8.21 -10.46 -6.69
CA GLN A 447 -9.27 -9.53 -7.11
C GLN A 447 -10.66 -10.21 -7.11
N SER A 448 -10.75 -11.49 -7.45
CA SER A 448 -12.01 -12.25 -7.47
C SER A 448 -12.28 -13.04 -6.19
N ALA A 449 -11.43 -12.92 -5.17
CA ALA A 449 -11.55 -13.70 -3.94
C ALA A 449 -12.67 -13.16 -3.02
N PRO A 450 -13.41 -14.03 -2.31
CA PRO A 450 -14.44 -13.58 -1.36
C PRO A 450 -13.89 -12.70 -0.25
N GLU A 451 -12.66 -12.95 0.20
CA GLU A 451 -12.01 -12.20 1.28
C GLU A 451 -11.71 -10.74 0.91
N LEU A 452 -11.68 -10.40 -0.39
CA LEU A 452 -11.56 -9.03 -0.84
C LEU A 452 -12.72 -8.16 -0.34
N ALA A 453 -13.93 -8.74 -0.22
CA ALA A 453 -15.08 -8.02 0.31
C ALA A 453 -14.85 -7.57 1.76
N ALA A 454 -14.33 -8.46 2.61
CA ALA A 454 -13.96 -8.14 3.99
C ALA A 454 -12.84 -7.10 4.04
N TRP A 455 -11.81 -7.26 3.19
CA TRP A 455 -10.71 -6.29 3.09
C TRP A 455 -11.17 -4.89 2.66
N THR A 456 -12.13 -4.80 1.73
CA THR A 456 -12.69 -3.52 1.28
C THR A 456 -13.49 -2.83 2.38
N ILE A 457 -14.32 -3.57 3.12
CA ILE A 457 -15.07 -3.02 4.27
C ILE A 457 -14.10 -2.53 5.35
N ALA A 458 -13.09 -3.35 5.69
CA ALA A 458 -12.07 -2.99 6.67
C ALA A 458 -11.26 -1.76 6.22
N SER A 459 -10.88 -1.68 4.94
CA SER A 459 -10.16 -0.53 4.38
C SER A 459 -11.00 0.74 4.41
N LEU A 460 -12.28 0.68 4.06
CA LEU A 460 -13.16 1.85 4.17
C LEU A 460 -13.35 2.26 5.64
N ALA A 461 -13.56 1.32 6.56
CA ALA A 461 -13.65 1.62 7.99
C ALA A 461 -12.38 2.33 8.49
N ALA A 462 -11.21 1.85 8.07
CA ALA A 462 -9.91 2.38 8.45
C ALA A 462 -9.62 3.77 7.84
N LEU A 463 -10.09 4.03 6.61
CA LEU A 463 -9.99 5.33 5.95
C LEU A 463 -11.03 6.33 6.41
N THR A 464 -12.13 5.88 7.03
CA THR A 464 -13.20 6.78 7.48
C THR A 464 -12.69 7.67 8.62
N THR A 465 -12.40 8.91 8.29
CA THR A 465 -11.87 9.95 9.18
C THR A 465 -12.50 11.28 8.75
N PRO A 466 -12.94 12.15 9.68
CA PRO A 466 -13.46 13.47 9.32
C PRO A 466 -12.48 14.22 8.40
N GLY A 467 -12.95 14.66 7.23
CA GLY A 467 -12.13 15.28 6.17
C GLY A 467 -11.91 14.38 4.95
N ILE A 468 -12.00 13.04 5.09
CA ILE A 468 -12.06 12.13 3.95
C ILE A 468 -13.46 12.18 3.33
N ALA A 469 -13.59 12.79 2.15
CA ALA A 469 -14.87 13.01 1.51
C ALA A 469 -15.28 11.88 0.55
N SER A 470 -14.31 11.21 -0.09
CA SER A 470 -14.61 10.09 -0.97
C SER A 470 -13.49 9.06 -1.04
N VAL A 471 -13.86 7.82 -1.33
CA VAL A 471 -12.93 6.72 -1.63
C VAL A 471 -13.33 6.05 -2.95
N ALA A 472 -12.41 5.96 -3.90
CA ALA A 472 -12.62 5.25 -5.16
C ALA A 472 -11.91 3.89 -5.15
N PHE A 473 -12.64 2.79 -5.32
CA PHE A 473 -12.11 1.42 -5.26
C PHE A 473 -12.08 0.76 -6.64
N PHE A 474 -10.99 0.04 -6.93
CA PHE A 474 -10.85 -0.89 -8.06
C PHE A 474 -11.30 -0.33 -9.41
N GLU A 475 -11.54 -1.21 -10.38
CA GLU A 475 -12.14 -0.87 -11.67
C GLU A 475 -13.59 -1.38 -11.77
N GLU A 476 -14.37 -0.88 -12.72
CA GLU A 476 -15.76 -1.32 -12.93
C GLU A 476 -15.84 -2.80 -13.35
N TRP A 477 -14.89 -3.25 -14.17
CA TRP A 477 -14.81 -4.62 -14.70
C TRP A 477 -13.39 -4.96 -15.17
N GLY A 478 -13.14 -6.25 -15.40
CA GLY A 478 -11.86 -6.78 -15.86
C GLY A 478 -11.00 -7.36 -14.73
N PRO A 479 -9.73 -7.70 -15.00
CA PRO A 479 -8.85 -8.35 -14.03
C PRO A 479 -8.53 -7.55 -12.75
N ARG A 480 -8.77 -6.23 -12.77
CA ARG A 480 -8.65 -5.31 -11.61
C ARG A 480 -10.00 -4.80 -11.13
N GLY A 481 -11.08 -5.33 -11.71
CA GLY A 481 -12.42 -4.80 -11.53
C GLY A 481 -13.18 -5.42 -10.36
N ILE A 482 -14.39 -4.93 -10.15
CA ILE A 482 -15.40 -5.54 -9.26
C ILE A 482 -16.28 -6.56 -10.00
N ARG A 483 -16.09 -6.69 -11.32
CA ARG A 483 -16.73 -7.63 -12.22
C ARG A 483 -15.70 -8.24 -13.16
N SER A 484 -15.99 -9.41 -13.69
CA SER A 484 -15.24 -9.99 -14.80
C SER A 484 -15.43 -9.20 -16.10
N SER A 485 -14.61 -9.48 -17.11
CA SER A 485 -14.75 -8.87 -18.44
C SER A 485 -16.08 -9.21 -19.13
N SER A 486 -16.78 -10.28 -18.71
CA SER A 486 -18.13 -10.59 -19.20
C SER A 486 -19.25 -9.91 -18.42
N GLY A 487 -18.92 -9.15 -17.36
CA GLY A 487 -19.89 -8.45 -16.52
C GLY A 487 -20.35 -9.22 -15.28
N GLU A 488 -19.89 -10.45 -15.08
CA GLU A 488 -20.24 -11.24 -13.87
C GLU A 488 -19.65 -10.60 -12.61
N PRO A 489 -20.43 -10.38 -11.55
CA PRO A 489 -19.95 -9.76 -10.31
C PRO A 489 -18.97 -10.64 -9.54
N TYR A 490 -17.88 -10.04 -9.08
CA TYR A 490 -17.05 -10.64 -8.04
C TYR A 490 -17.67 -10.39 -6.67
N PRO A 491 -17.31 -11.18 -5.63
CA PRO A 491 -17.88 -11.03 -4.28
C PRO A 491 -17.79 -9.61 -3.71
N VAL A 492 -16.73 -8.86 -4.05
CA VAL A 492 -16.53 -7.47 -3.58
C VAL A 492 -17.61 -6.49 -4.08
N ALA A 493 -18.30 -6.79 -5.20
CA ALA A 493 -19.34 -5.93 -5.74
C ALA A 493 -20.53 -5.77 -4.79
N GLU A 494 -20.89 -6.83 -4.05
CA GLU A 494 -21.96 -6.80 -3.04
C GLU A 494 -21.58 -5.88 -1.88
N ALA A 495 -20.38 -6.05 -1.31
CA ALA A 495 -19.90 -5.21 -0.23
C ALA A 495 -19.87 -3.73 -0.62
N LEU A 496 -19.38 -3.40 -1.82
CA LEU A 496 -19.37 -2.02 -2.32
C LEU A 496 -20.78 -1.47 -2.55
N GLY A 497 -21.74 -2.29 -2.98
CA GLY A 497 -23.15 -1.90 -3.10
C GLY A 497 -23.75 -1.50 -1.75
N VAL A 498 -23.50 -2.30 -0.71
CA VAL A 498 -23.93 -1.98 0.67
C VAL A 498 -23.27 -0.69 1.17
N LEU A 499 -21.95 -0.58 1.05
CA LEU A 499 -21.21 0.61 1.50
C LEU A 499 -21.65 1.88 0.77
N ALA A 500 -21.92 1.79 -0.54
CA ALA A 500 -22.44 2.91 -1.32
C ALA A 500 -23.81 3.38 -0.84
N GLY A 501 -24.69 2.45 -0.44
CA GLY A 501 -26.01 2.78 0.13
C GLY A 501 -25.95 3.47 1.49
N LEU A 502 -24.81 3.40 2.18
CA LEU A 502 -24.57 4.00 3.50
C LEU A 502 -23.83 5.34 3.42
N ALA A 503 -23.37 5.75 2.24
CA ALA A 503 -22.60 6.99 2.04
C ALA A 503 -23.34 8.23 2.58
N GLY A 504 -22.62 9.11 3.26
CA GLY A 504 -23.14 10.34 3.87
C GLY A 504 -23.85 10.15 5.22
N ALA A 505 -24.10 8.92 5.66
CA ALA A 505 -24.70 8.67 6.97
C ALA A 505 -23.66 8.74 8.10
N PRO A 506 -24.03 9.22 9.31
CA PRO A 506 -23.13 9.22 10.47
C PRO A 506 -22.63 7.81 10.83
N VAL A 507 -21.35 7.70 11.15
CA VAL A 507 -20.69 6.41 11.39
C VAL A 507 -19.74 6.45 12.59
N GLU A 508 -19.72 5.35 13.33
CA GLU A 508 -18.70 5.03 14.31
C GLU A 508 -17.90 3.82 13.84
N VAL A 509 -16.58 3.84 14.03
CA VAL A 509 -15.68 2.76 13.61
C VAL A 509 -14.81 2.29 14.77
N GLY A 510 -14.41 1.03 14.73
CA GLY A 510 -13.46 0.44 15.68
C GLY A 510 -12.79 -0.79 15.10
N SER A 511 -11.68 -1.20 15.71
CA SER A 511 -10.96 -2.41 15.33
C SER A 511 -10.44 -3.17 16.54
N SER A 512 -10.20 -4.46 16.36
CA SER A 512 -9.44 -5.29 17.30
C SER A 512 -8.01 -4.76 17.47
N ALA A 513 -7.35 -5.03 18.60
CA ALA A 513 -6.00 -4.52 18.90
C ALA A 513 -4.94 -4.84 17.83
N ASN A 514 -5.07 -5.97 17.12
CA ASN A 514 -4.17 -6.37 16.03
C ASN A 514 -4.66 -5.93 14.63
N SER A 515 -5.70 -5.11 14.56
CA SER A 515 -6.32 -4.61 13.32
C SER A 515 -6.78 -5.71 12.36
N ARG A 516 -7.11 -6.92 12.85
CA ARG A 516 -7.62 -8.02 12.01
C ARG A 516 -9.14 -8.01 11.89
N VAL A 517 -9.87 -7.51 12.89
CA VAL A 517 -11.32 -7.33 12.81
C VAL A 517 -11.65 -5.84 12.86
N TRP A 518 -12.50 -5.41 11.95
CA TRP A 518 -12.98 -4.03 11.82
C TRP A 518 -14.50 -4.00 11.89
N VAL A 519 -15.04 -3.02 12.61
CA VAL A 519 -16.49 -2.82 12.76
C VAL A 519 -16.82 -1.38 12.43
N MET A 520 -17.87 -1.18 11.63
CA MET A 520 -18.52 0.10 11.43
C MET A 520 -20.00 0.01 11.81
N THR A 521 -20.47 0.98 12.58
CA THR A 521 -21.88 1.15 12.90
C THR A 521 -22.37 2.46 12.30
N VAL A 522 -23.29 2.36 11.36
CA VAL A 522 -23.85 3.48 10.60
C VAL A 522 -25.27 3.75 11.07
N THR A 523 -25.57 5.02 11.33
CA THR A 523 -26.93 5.47 11.71
C THR A 523 -27.67 5.95 10.47
N THR A 524 -28.70 5.22 10.06
CA THR A 524 -29.54 5.53 8.89
C THR A 524 -30.93 5.98 9.34
N PRO A 525 -31.77 6.55 8.45
CA PRO A 525 -33.17 6.83 8.76
C PRO A 525 -33.99 5.58 9.15
N GLY A 526 -33.59 4.40 8.67
CA GLY A 526 -34.25 3.13 8.93
C GLY A 526 -33.79 2.40 10.20
N GLY A 527 -32.75 2.92 10.87
CA GLY A 527 -32.15 2.27 12.03
C GLY A 527 -30.63 2.18 11.94
N ARG A 528 -30.06 1.29 12.74
CA ARG A 528 -28.61 1.15 12.90
C ARG A 528 -28.11 -0.04 12.09
N VAL A 529 -27.28 0.23 11.09
CA VAL A 529 -26.62 -0.81 10.30
C VAL A 529 -25.22 -1.06 10.86
N THR A 530 -24.86 -2.31 11.15
CA THR A 530 -23.51 -2.70 11.59
C THR A 530 -22.88 -3.64 10.60
N LEU A 531 -21.71 -3.26 10.08
CA LEU A 531 -20.84 -4.14 9.30
C LEU A 531 -19.64 -4.54 10.14
N ALA A 532 -19.30 -5.83 10.10
CA ALA A 532 -18.07 -6.34 10.70
C ALA A 532 -17.30 -7.16 9.66
N ALA A 533 -16.01 -6.88 9.52
CA ALA A 533 -15.11 -7.55 8.59
C ALA A 533 -13.96 -8.19 9.34
N ASN A 534 -13.67 -9.45 9.03
CA ASN A 534 -12.62 -10.24 9.64
C ASN A 534 -11.59 -10.65 8.59
N LEU A 535 -10.37 -10.16 8.78
CA LEU A 535 -9.21 -10.41 7.93
C LEU A 535 -8.32 -11.55 8.46
N ASP A 536 -8.77 -12.22 9.53
CA ASP A 536 -8.10 -13.38 10.10
C ASP A 536 -8.46 -14.67 9.33
N GLY A 537 -7.57 -15.65 9.37
CA GLY A 537 -7.79 -16.99 8.80
C GLY A 537 -8.72 -17.86 9.65
N THR A 538 -9.19 -17.34 10.79
CA THR A 538 -10.12 -18.01 11.70
C THR A 538 -11.33 -17.13 11.99
N ALA A 539 -12.46 -17.75 12.34
CA ALA A 539 -13.63 -16.99 12.79
C ALA A 539 -13.32 -16.30 14.12
N ARG A 540 -13.82 -15.08 14.30
CA ARG A 540 -13.54 -14.26 15.48
C ARG A 540 -14.85 -13.86 16.16
N GLU A 541 -14.92 -14.07 17.47
CA GLU A 541 -16.02 -13.58 18.31
C GLU A 541 -15.58 -12.25 18.93
N VAL A 542 -16.20 -11.15 18.52
CA VAL A 542 -15.92 -9.81 19.04
C VAL A 542 -17.08 -9.27 19.87
N ARG A 543 -16.76 -8.53 20.93
CA ARG A 543 -17.73 -7.78 21.73
C ARG A 543 -17.77 -6.34 21.23
N VAL A 544 -18.96 -5.90 20.81
CA VAL A 544 -19.20 -4.53 20.38
C VAL A 544 -20.31 -3.98 21.26
N ARG A 545 -19.98 -3.07 22.19
CA ARG A 545 -20.91 -2.62 23.24
C ARG A 545 -21.43 -3.83 24.04
N THR A 546 -22.75 -4.04 24.09
CA THR A 546 -23.40 -5.17 24.75
C THR A 546 -23.51 -6.41 23.86
N ASP A 547 -23.22 -6.29 22.57
CA ASP A 547 -23.45 -7.34 21.59
C ASP A 547 -22.22 -8.22 21.41
N ARG A 548 -22.46 -9.51 21.15
CA ARG A 548 -21.44 -10.45 20.67
C ARG A 548 -21.68 -10.73 19.20
N ILE A 549 -20.62 -10.62 18.42
CA ILE A 549 -20.63 -10.77 16.97
C ILE A 549 -19.60 -11.82 16.60
N ILE A 550 -20.04 -12.93 16.01
CA ILE A 550 -19.14 -13.92 15.41
C ILE A 550 -18.99 -13.56 13.93
N VAL A 551 -17.78 -13.18 13.54
CA VAL A 551 -17.45 -12.82 12.16
C VAL A 551 -16.70 -13.99 11.52
N PRO A 552 -17.14 -14.51 10.36
CA PRO A 552 -16.50 -15.65 9.70
C PRO A 552 -15.04 -15.35 9.30
N ALA A 553 -14.20 -16.39 9.20
CA ALA A 553 -12.83 -16.28 8.72
C ALA A 553 -12.79 -15.66 7.32
N GLY A 554 -11.92 -14.68 7.09
CA GLY A 554 -11.81 -13.97 5.81
C GLY A 554 -13.11 -13.35 5.32
N GLY A 555 -14.11 -13.18 6.17
CA GLY A 555 -15.46 -12.82 5.76
C GLY A 555 -15.98 -11.57 6.43
N TRP A 556 -17.21 -11.21 6.09
CA TRP A 556 -17.89 -10.06 6.67
C TRP A 556 -19.35 -10.40 6.94
N LEU A 557 -20.01 -9.55 7.71
CA LEU A 557 -21.45 -9.64 7.97
C LEU A 557 -22.08 -8.26 8.04
N LEU A 558 -23.39 -8.25 7.81
CA LEU A 558 -24.29 -7.12 7.94
C LEU A 558 -25.33 -7.45 9.02
N ARG A 559 -25.59 -6.52 9.94
CA ARG A 559 -26.70 -6.57 10.90
C ARG A 559 -27.48 -5.26 10.82
N GLU A 560 -28.80 -5.34 10.79
CA GLU A 560 -29.74 -4.20 10.76
C GLU A 560 -30.53 -4.07 12.06
#